data_AF-A0A970ME76-F1
#
_entry.id   AF-A0A970ME76-F1
#
_cell.length_a   1.000
_cell.length_b   1.000
_cell.length_c   1.000
_cell.angle_alpha   90.00
_cell.angle_beta   90.00
_cell.angle_gamma   90.00
#
_symmetry.space_group_name_H-M   'P 1'
#
loop_
_entity.id
_entity.type
_entity.pdbx_description
1 polymer ?
#
loop_
_entity_poly.entity_id
_entity_poly.type
_entity_poly.pdbx_seq_one_letter_code
_entity_poly.pdbx_strand_id
1 'polypeptide(L)'
;MKQFITPEQLLMLNNAQKVNLLDMWLPQVNTLAMARVCTDVINDEYDNIVFVIGEVLVTEGHGNLVLRRYKLLDESSFEENDELSENKEEFEPEYIEPGQYFSKEDCLPVFSIGQLIELLNRVRYGQDGFQISIPPIRRMIGDKGFTVINSNELEYEEEELCDILWNALVECL
;
A
#
# COMPACT_ATOMS: atom_id res chain seq x y z
N MET A 1 5.99 -2.07 -15.85
CA MET A 1 4.87 -1.21 -15.47
C MET A 1 4.68 -1.30 -13.98
N LYS A 2 4.91 -0.18 -13.31
CA LYS A 2 4.76 -0.01 -11.87
C LYS A 2 3.32 -0.30 -11.44
N GLN A 3 3.13 -1.16 -10.45
CA GLN A 3 1.78 -1.60 -10.01
C GLN A 3 1.26 -0.84 -8.79
N PHE A 4 2.19 -0.31 -7.97
CA PHE A 4 1.91 0.39 -6.72
C PHE A 4 2.74 1.66 -6.64
N ILE A 5 2.24 2.65 -5.90
CA ILE A 5 3.05 3.82 -5.51
C ILE A 5 4.22 3.38 -4.64
N THR A 6 5.30 4.16 -4.64
CA THR A 6 6.48 3.83 -3.84
C THR A 6 6.48 4.54 -2.49
N PRO A 7 7.21 4.00 -1.48
CA PRO A 7 7.43 4.69 -0.21
C PRO A 7 7.95 6.12 -0.37
N GLU A 8 8.84 6.36 -1.33
CA GLU A 8 9.41 7.70 -1.56
C GLU A 8 8.34 8.71 -1.94
N GLN A 9 7.36 8.31 -2.76
CA GLN A 9 6.22 9.16 -3.13
C GLN A 9 5.35 9.52 -1.92
N LEU A 10 5.17 8.60 -0.97
CA LEU A 10 4.44 8.86 0.28
C LEU A 10 5.21 9.81 1.20
N LEU A 11 6.54 9.71 1.23
CA LEU A 11 7.40 10.57 2.04
C LEU A 11 7.46 12.01 1.50
N MET A 12 7.26 12.21 0.20
CA MET A 12 7.18 13.54 -0.43
C MET A 12 5.92 14.33 -0.04
N LEU A 13 4.89 13.68 0.49
CA LEU A 13 3.67 14.36 0.93
C LEU A 13 3.92 15.27 2.13
N ASN A 14 3.26 16.43 2.12
CA ASN A 14 3.24 17.31 3.28
C ASN A 14 2.28 16.77 4.37
N ASN A 15 2.32 17.36 5.57
CA ASN A 15 1.51 16.88 6.70
C ASN A 15 0.00 16.97 6.45
N ALA A 16 -0.48 18.01 5.78
CA ALA A 16 -1.91 18.16 5.47
C ALA A 16 -2.37 17.08 4.48
N GLN A 17 -1.58 16.82 3.44
CA GLN A 17 -1.85 15.76 2.47
C GLN A 17 -1.86 14.37 3.13
N LYS A 18 -0.94 14.10 4.07
CA LYS A 18 -0.93 12.84 4.83
C LYS A 18 -2.19 12.65 5.66
N VAL A 19 -2.65 13.70 6.34
CA VAL A 19 -3.90 13.66 7.13
C VAL A 19 -5.10 13.40 6.20
N ASN A 20 -5.22 14.14 5.09
CA ASN A 20 -6.31 13.94 4.14
C ASN A 20 -6.29 12.54 3.52
N LEU A 21 -5.10 12.02 3.19
CA LEU A 21 -4.92 10.65 2.70
C LEU A 21 -5.39 9.62 3.72
N LEU A 22 -5.02 9.80 4.98
CA LEU A 22 -5.40 8.93 6.09
C LEU A 22 -6.91 8.94 6.33
N ASP A 23 -7.56 10.09 6.24
CA ASP A 23 -9.02 10.22 6.42
C ASP A 23 -9.80 9.51 5.31
N MET A 24 -9.29 9.55 4.08
CA MET A 24 -9.90 8.84 2.95
C MET A 24 -9.59 7.35 2.91
N TRP A 25 -8.50 6.93 3.55
CA TRP A 25 -8.05 5.54 3.53
C TRP A 25 -8.85 4.68 4.51
N LEU A 26 -9.53 3.66 3.95
CA LEU A 26 -10.12 2.56 4.68
C LEU A 26 -9.25 1.30 4.48
N PRO A 27 -8.46 0.88 5.49
CA PRO A 27 -7.58 -0.29 5.37
C PRO A 27 -8.37 -1.56 5.06
N GLN A 28 -7.80 -2.40 4.18
CA GLN A 28 -8.39 -3.69 3.82
C GLN A 28 -7.32 -4.79 3.90
N VAL A 29 -7.75 -6.00 4.24
CA VAL A 29 -6.87 -7.18 4.21
C VAL A 29 -6.32 -7.41 2.80
N ASN A 30 -5.11 -7.96 2.72
CA ASN A 30 -4.36 -8.23 1.48
C ASN A 30 -3.99 -6.98 0.66
N THR A 31 -4.04 -5.80 1.27
CA THR A 31 -3.51 -4.56 0.68
C THR A 31 -2.19 -4.16 1.31
N LEU A 32 -1.42 -3.31 0.64
CA LEU A 32 -0.11 -2.86 1.13
C LEU A 32 -0.24 -1.56 1.96
N ALA A 33 0.54 -1.49 3.03
CA ALA A 33 0.74 -0.30 3.83
C ALA A 33 2.23 -0.13 4.16
N MET A 34 2.60 1.11 4.45
CA MET A 34 3.91 1.50 4.95
C MET A 34 3.78 1.93 6.40
N ALA A 35 4.60 1.38 7.30
CA ALA A 35 4.72 1.84 8.68
C ALA A 35 6.12 2.37 8.93
N ARG A 36 6.21 3.39 9.79
CA ARG A 36 7.49 3.90 10.30
C ARG A 36 7.82 3.18 11.61
N VAL A 37 8.97 2.50 11.64
CA VAL A 37 9.39 1.67 12.78
C VAL A 37 10.68 2.23 13.35
N CYS A 38 10.73 2.38 14.68
CA CYS A 38 11.97 2.77 15.36
C CYS A 38 12.92 1.57 15.37
N THR A 39 14.09 1.75 14.76
CA THR A 39 15.15 0.72 14.72
C THR A 39 16.18 0.95 15.82
N ASP A 40 16.47 2.22 16.14
CA ASP A 40 17.36 2.59 17.23
C ASP A 40 16.80 3.81 17.99
N VAL A 41 16.29 3.55 19.20
CA VAL A 41 15.74 4.60 20.06
C VAL A 41 16.81 5.56 20.58
N ILE A 42 18.06 5.08 20.76
CA ILE A 42 19.15 5.89 21.32
C ILE A 42 19.59 6.95 20.31
N ASN A 43 19.65 6.56 19.03
CA ASN A 43 20.08 7.44 17.95
C ASN A 43 18.92 8.11 17.19
N ASP A 44 17.67 7.91 17.64
CA ASP A 44 16.45 8.40 16.99
C ASP A 44 16.34 7.96 15.51
N GLU A 45 16.77 6.73 15.23
CA GLU A 45 16.74 6.14 13.89
C GLU A 45 15.44 5.37 13.66
N TYR A 46 14.85 5.62 12.49
CA TYR A 46 13.61 4.98 12.05
C TYR A 46 13.78 4.49 10.63
N ASP A 47 13.13 3.38 10.35
CA ASP A 47 13.01 2.82 9.01
C ASP A 47 11.54 2.77 8.57
N ASN A 48 11.32 2.72 7.26
CA ASN A 48 10.00 2.55 6.67
C ASN A 48 9.87 1.12 6.14
N ILE A 49 8.99 0.35 6.76
CA ILE A 49 8.70 -1.01 6.29
C ILE A 49 7.40 -1.01 5.49
N VAL A 50 7.41 -1.73 4.37
CA VAL A 50 6.21 -2.01 3.58
C VAL A 50 5.73 -3.41 3.92
N PHE A 51 4.44 -3.55 4.20
CA PHE A 51 3.84 -4.82 4.61
C PHE A 51 2.45 -5.02 4.02
N VAL A 52 2.06 -6.29 3.90
CA VAL A 52 0.68 -6.68 3.55
C VAL A 52 -0.15 -6.70 4.83
N ILE A 53 -1.33 -6.08 4.81
CA ILE A 53 -2.27 -6.10 5.92
C ILE A 53 -2.92 -7.49 5.97
N GLY A 54 -2.68 -8.24 7.05
CA GLY A 54 -3.32 -9.53 7.27
C GLY A 54 -4.65 -9.41 8.01
N GLU A 55 -4.78 -8.42 8.90
CA GLU A 55 -5.98 -8.22 9.71
C GLU A 55 -6.17 -6.73 10.04
N VAL A 56 -7.43 -6.29 10.12
CA VAL A 56 -7.81 -4.93 10.53
C VAL A 56 -8.64 -5.05 11.80
N LEU A 57 -8.08 -4.61 12.92
CA LEU A 57 -8.68 -4.69 14.25
C LEU A 57 -9.24 -3.33 14.64
N VAL A 58 -10.44 -3.32 15.20
CA VAL A 58 -11.07 -2.12 15.77
C VAL A 58 -10.84 -2.14 17.28
N THR A 59 -10.25 -1.09 17.83
CA THR A 59 -10.07 -0.99 19.29
C THR A 59 -11.35 -0.48 19.97
N GLU A 60 -11.62 -1.00 21.17
CA GLU A 60 -12.78 -0.59 21.96
C GLU A 60 -12.65 0.88 22.40
N GLY A 61 -13.74 1.64 22.27
CA GLY A 61 -13.86 3.01 22.79
C GLY A 61 -13.78 4.12 21.74
N HIS A 62 -12.72 4.16 20.92
CA HIS A 62 -12.45 5.29 20.02
C HIS A 62 -12.56 4.97 18.53
N GLY A 63 -12.78 3.71 18.15
CA GLY A 63 -12.86 3.31 16.74
C GLY A 63 -11.52 3.38 16.01
N ASN A 64 -10.41 3.43 16.76
CA ASN A 64 -9.07 3.43 16.18
C ASN A 64 -8.82 2.06 15.54
N LEU A 65 -8.12 2.08 14.41
CA LEU A 65 -7.80 0.88 13.65
C LEU A 65 -6.36 0.47 13.94
N VAL A 66 -6.18 -0.82 14.19
CA VAL A 66 -4.86 -1.46 14.33
C VAL A 66 -4.70 -2.46 13.19
N LEU A 67 -3.57 -2.36 12.49
CA LEU A 67 -3.24 -3.19 11.34
C LEU A 67 -2.26 -4.27 11.76
N ARG A 68 -2.64 -5.52 11.56
CA ARG A 68 -1.74 -6.66 11.76
C ARG A 68 -1.05 -6.97 10.44
N ARG A 69 0.28 -7.08 10.46
CA ARG A 69 1.04 -7.55 9.30
C ARG A 69 0.73 -9.01 9.00
N TYR A 70 0.53 -9.33 7.72
CA TYR A 70 0.42 -10.69 7.23
C TYR A 70 1.75 -11.42 7.44
N LYS A 71 1.70 -12.57 8.10
CA LYS A 71 2.87 -13.43 8.32
C LYS A 71 2.99 -14.41 7.16
N LEU A 72 4.15 -14.44 6.52
CA LEU A 72 4.50 -15.55 5.63
C LEU A 72 4.80 -16.75 6.52
N LEU A 73 4.09 -17.86 6.31
CA LEU A 73 4.48 -19.14 6.87
C LEU A 73 5.75 -19.54 6.13
N ASP A 74 6.83 -19.87 6.83
CA ASP A 74 8.03 -20.40 6.19
C ASP A 74 7.65 -21.73 5.49
N GLU A 75 8.19 -21.96 4.29
CA GLU A 75 7.91 -23.17 3.49
C GLU A 75 8.27 -24.47 4.24
N SER A 76 9.09 -24.39 5.29
CA SER A 76 9.40 -25.52 6.18
C SER A 76 8.22 -26.03 7.00
N SER A 77 7.13 -25.26 7.11
CA SER A 77 5.89 -25.71 7.79
C SER A 77 5.00 -26.60 6.91
N PHE A 78 5.35 -26.79 5.64
CA PHE A 78 4.57 -27.60 4.68
C PHE A 78 5.29 -28.86 4.19
N GLU A 79 6.44 -29.24 4.77
CA GLU A 79 7.00 -30.56 4.51
C GLU A 79 6.08 -31.62 5.13
N GLU A 80 5.23 -32.16 4.27
CA GLU A 80 4.30 -33.24 4.56
C GLU A 80 5.04 -34.41 5.24
N ASN A 81 4.55 -34.74 6.43
CA ASN A 81 4.74 -35.99 7.13
C ASN A 81 4.44 -37.17 6.19
N ASP A 82 5.45 -37.67 5.49
CA ASP A 82 5.38 -38.93 4.79
C ASP A 82 6.72 -39.67 4.92
N GLU A 83 7.02 -40.10 6.15
CA GLU A 83 7.61 -41.43 6.43
C GLU A 83 7.73 -41.68 7.94
N LEU A 84 6.97 -42.68 8.38
CA LEU A 84 7.03 -43.38 9.66
C LEU A 84 8.44 -43.44 10.27
N SER A 85 8.71 -42.68 11.34
CA SER A 85 9.78 -43.02 12.28
C SER A 85 9.34 -42.75 13.72
N GLU A 86 9.22 -43.84 14.47
CA GLU A 86 8.95 -43.84 15.90
C GLU A 86 10.12 -43.19 16.67
N ASN A 87 9.76 -42.35 17.65
CA ASN A 87 10.60 -41.79 18.72
C ASN A 87 11.48 -40.59 18.37
N LYS A 88 10.92 -39.39 18.62
CA LYS A 88 11.42 -38.40 19.59
C LYS A 88 10.35 -37.31 19.72
N GLU A 89 9.81 -37.13 20.94
CA GLU A 89 9.14 -35.87 21.31
C GLU A 89 10.21 -34.77 21.37
N GLU A 90 10.71 -34.35 20.21
CA GLU A 90 11.46 -33.11 20.08
C GLU A 90 10.41 -32.02 19.92
N PHE A 91 10.02 -31.43 21.06
CA PHE A 91 9.19 -30.23 21.08
C PHE A 91 10.06 -29.12 20.46
N GLU A 92 10.07 -29.02 19.14
CA GLU A 92 10.57 -27.82 18.48
C GLU A 92 9.59 -26.71 18.86
N PRO A 93 9.99 -25.72 19.68
CA PRO A 93 9.15 -24.55 19.84
C PRO A 93 9.15 -23.88 18.47
N GLU A 94 8.06 -24.06 17.72
CA GLU A 94 7.73 -23.18 16.62
C GLU A 94 7.72 -21.77 17.22
N TYR A 95 8.81 -21.03 17.03
CA TYR A 95 8.88 -19.65 17.43
C TYR A 95 7.88 -18.91 16.55
N ILE A 96 6.65 -18.78 17.04
CA ILE A 96 5.66 -17.94 16.42
C ILE A 96 6.13 -16.51 16.71
N GLU A 97 6.90 -15.94 15.79
CA GLU A 97 7.23 -14.51 15.82
C GLU A 97 5.94 -13.74 16.15
N PRO A 98 5.93 -12.95 17.24
CA PRO A 98 4.74 -12.25 17.67
C PRO A 98 4.24 -11.39 16.52
N GLY A 99 2.92 -11.36 16.30
CA GLY A 99 2.33 -10.54 15.24
C GLY A 99 2.81 -9.10 15.37
N GLN A 100 3.25 -8.51 14.25
CA GLN A 100 3.57 -7.08 14.20
C GLN A 100 2.25 -6.31 13.99
N TYR A 101 1.95 -5.42 14.93
CA TYR A 101 0.75 -4.58 14.95
C TYR A 101 1.14 -3.11 14.83
N PHE A 102 0.40 -2.38 14.01
CA PHE A 102 0.65 -0.96 13.75
C PHE A 102 -0.64 -0.16 13.93
N SER A 103 -0.57 1.00 14.57
CA SER A 103 -1.70 1.94 14.56
C SER A 103 -1.91 2.44 13.13
N LYS A 104 -3.16 2.56 12.67
CA LYS A 104 -3.48 3.16 11.36
C LYS A 104 -2.91 4.58 11.24
N GLU A 105 -2.91 5.33 12.33
CA GLU A 105 -2.43 6.71 12.36
C GLU A 105 -0.93 6.83 12.05
N ASP A 106 -0.16 5.77 12.35
CA ASP A 106 1.28 5.69 12.10
C ASP A 106 1.61 4.98 10.77
N CYS A 107 0.59 4.67 9.97
CA CYS A 107 0.73 4.00 8.69
C CYS A 107 0.35 4.92 7.53
N LEU A 108 0.85 4.61 6.33
CA LEU A 108 0.38 5.21 5.08
C LEU A 108 0.00 4.12 4.08
N PRO A 109 -1.08 4.28 3.31
CA PRO A 109 -1.49 3.30 2.31
C PRO A 109 -0.52 3.27 1.13
N VAL A 110 -0.15 2.07 0.67
CA VAL A 110 0.59 1.87 -0.57
C VAL A 110 -0.40 1.41 -1.64
N PHE A 111 -0.99 2.38 -2.34
CA PHE A 111 -2.05 2.11 -3.30
C PHE A 111 -1.57 1.47 -4.59
N SER A 112 -2.33 0.46 -5.04
CA SER A 112 -2.29 -0.06 -6.40
C SER A 112 -2.98 0.87 -7.40
N ILE A 113 -2.74 0.67 -8.70
CA ILE A 113 -3.46 1.35 -9.78
C ILE A 113 -4.99 1.29 -9.59
N GLY A 114 -5.53 0.11 -9.25
CA GLY A 114 -6.97 -0.06 -9.05
C GLY A 114 -7.53 0.79 -7.90
N GLN A 115 -6.78 0.85 -6.78
CA GLN A 115 -7.16 1.67 -5.62
C GLN A 115 -7.06 3.17 -5.91
N LEU A 116 -6.06 3.60 -6.70
CA LEU A 116 -5.95 5.00 -7.13
C LEU A 116 -7.15 5.42 -7.98
N ILE A 117 -7.54 4.59 -8.96
CA ILE A 117 -8.73 4.83 -9.79
C ILE A 117 -10.00 4.92 -8.93
N GLU A 118 -10.14 4.01 -7.96
CA GLU A 118 -11.27 4.04 -7.04
C GLU A 118 -11.31 5.32 -6.20
N LEU A 119 -10.17 5.76 -5.67
CA LEU A 119 -10.06 6.99 -4.89
C LEU A 119 -10.38 8.23 -5.71
N LEU A 120 -9.84 8.34 -6.93
CA LEU A 120 -10.13 9.43 -7.85
C LEU A 120 -11.64 9.55 -8.15
N ASN A 121 -12.32 8.40 -8.30
CA ASN A 121 -13.78 8.37 -8.43
C ASN A 121 -14.50 8.84 -7.16
N ARG A 122 -14.04 8.43 -5.98
CA ARG A 122 -14.64 8.82 -4.69
C ARG A 122 -14.50 10.33 -4.42
N VAL A 123 -13.35 10.92 -4.74
CA VAL A 123 -13.11 12.37 -4.60
C VAL A 123 -13.72 13.18 -5.74
N ARG A 124 -14.40 12.52 -6.69
CA ARG A 124 -15.02 13.13 -7.87
C ARG A 124 -14.03 13.99 -8.66
N TYR A 125 -12.85 13.44 -8.93
CA TYR A 125 -11.85 14.09 -9.75
C TYR A 125 -12.46 14.50 -11.10
N GLY A 126 -12.37 15.79 -11.46
CA GLY A 126 -13.01 16.36 -12.66
C GLY A 126 -14.50 16.70 -12.53
N GLN A 127 -15.19 16.27 -11.47
CA GLN A 127 -16.64 16.40 -11.24
C GLN A 127 -17.58 15.64 -12.20
N ASP A 128 -17.19 15.40 -13.45
CA ASP A 128 -17.91 14.50 -14.40
C ASP A 128 -17.12 13.23 -14.74
N GLY A 129 -16.02 13.00 -14.03
CA GLY A 129 -15.12 11.87 -14.20
C GLY A 129 -13.84 12.25 -14.96
N PHE A 130 -13.10 11.21 -15.35
CA PHE A 130 -11.82 11.34 -16.02
C PHE A 130 -11.62 10.21 -17.03
N GLN A 131 -10.79 10.47 -18.03
CA GLN A 131 -10.40 9.50 -19.05
C GLN A 131 -8.93 9.14 -18.87
N ILE A 132 -8.65 7.83 -18.88
CA ILE A 132 -7.29 7.30 -18.92
C ILE A 132 -7.02 6.85 -20.36
N SER A 133 -5.95 7.34 -20.97
CA SER A 133 -5.45 6.85 -22.25
C SER A 133 -4.21 5.99 -22.04
N ILE A 134 -4.28 4.74 -22.52
CA ILE A 134 -3.20 3.77 -22.43
C ILE A 134 -2.52 3.68 -23.80
N PRO A 135 -1.23 4.02 -23.93
CA PRO A 135 -0.53 3.94 -25.20
C PRO A 135 -0.33 2.49 -25.64
N PRO A 136 -0.18 2.24 -26.95
CA PRO A 136 0.09 0.91 -27.48
C PRO A 136 1.45 0.39 -26.96
N ILE A 137 1.55 -0.94 -26.84
CA ILE A 137 2.79 -1.63 -26.38
C ILE A 137 3.97 -1.30 -27.31
N ARG A 138 3.71 -1.15 -28.62
CA ARG A 138 4.70 -0.73 -29.61
C ARG A 138 4.54 0.77 -29.86
N ARG A 139 5.35 1.57 -29.17
CA ARG A 139 5.39 3.02 -29.35
C ARG A 139 6.22 3.39 -30.59
N MET A 140 5.72 4.34 -31.36
CA MET A 140 6.45 5.05 -32.39
C MET A 140 7.11 6.30 -31.79
N ILE A 141 8.11 6.85 -32.49
CA ILE A 141 8.75 8.11 -32.10
C ILE A 141 7.70 9.22 -32.17
N GLY A 142 7.43 9.86 -31.03
CA GLY A 142 6.44 10.94 -30.90
C GLY A 142 5.09 10.51 -30.32
N ASP A 143 4.90 9.23 -30.00
CA ASP A 143 3.70 8.79 -29.26
C ASP A 143 3.71 9.34 -27.83
N LYS A 144 2.55 9.84 -27.39
CA LYS A 144 2.34 10.27 -26.01
C LYS A 144 2.49 9.09 -25.04
N GLY A 145 2.87 9.41 -23.80
CA GLY A 145 2.87 8.50 -22.67
C GLY A 145 1.46 8.07 -22.23
N PHE A 146 1.34 7.62 -20.99
CA PHE A 146 0.01 7.48 -20.37
C PHE A 146 -0.54 8.87 -20.11
N THR A 147 -1.82 9.09 -20.41
CA THR A 147 -2.49 10.35 -20.11
C THR A 147 -3.73 10.16 -19.27
N VAL A 148 -3.99 11.12 -18.40
CA VAL A 148 -5.19 11.23 -17.58
C VAL A 148 -5.74 12.62 -17.84
N ILE A 149 -6.97 12.66 -18.35
CA ILE A 149 -7.65 13.90 -18.74
C ILE A 149 -8.94 13.98 -17.93
N ASN A 150 -9.16 15.10 -17.24
CA ASN A 150 -10.44 15.38 -16.60
C ASN A 150 -11.29 16.35 -17.43
N SER A 151 -12.56 16.51 -17.07
CA SER A 151 -13.52 17.40 -17.76
C SER A 151 -13.19 18.90 -17.66
N ASN A 152 -12.19 19.29 -16.86
CA ASN A 152 -11.66 20.65 -16.83
C ASN A 152 -10.44 20.84 -17.75
N GLU A 153 -10.20 19.89 -18.66
CA GLU A 153 -9.06 19.86 -19.60
C GLU A 153 -7.67 19.82 -18.93
N LEU A 154 -7.58 19.44 -17.64
CA LEU A 154 -6.28 19.10 -17.04
C LEU A 154 -5.82 17.75 -17.61
N GLU A 155 -4.72 17.81 -18.37
CA GLU A 155 -4.03 16.66 -18.94
C GLU A 155 -2.69 16.47 -18.23
N TYR A 156 -2.52 15.32 -17.59
CA TYR A 156 -1.20 14.84 -17.18
C TYR A 156 -0.66 13.90 -18.25
N GLU A 157 0.65 13.85 -18.38
CA GLU A 157 1.35 12.89 -19.23
C GLU A 157 2.56 12.35 -18.47
N GLU A 158 2.64 11.03 -18.32
CA GLU A 158 3.77 10.35 -17.68
C GLU A 158 4.13 9.06 -18.42
N GLU A 159 5.33 8.55 -18.15
CA GLU A 159 5.78 7.27 -18.72
C GLU A 159 5.07 6.05 -18.11
N GLU A 160 4.60 6.16 -16.86
CA GLU A 160 4.00 5.10 -16.06
C GLU A 160 2.59 5.46 -15.58
N LEU A 161 1.64 4.54 -15.76
CA LEU A 161 0.23 4.74 -15.38
C LEU A 161 0.04 4.99 -13.87
N CYS A 162 0.86 4.34 -13.04
CA CYS A 162 0.74 4.50 -11.59
C CYS A 162 1.11 5.92 -11.15
N ASP A 163 2.10 6.53 -11.79
CA ASP A 163 2.60 7.85 -11.42
C ASP A 163 1.62 8.95 -11.79
N ILE A 164 1.04 8.88 -12.98
CA ILE A 164 0.03 9.84 -13.41
C ILE A 164 -1.23 9.81 -12.54
N LEU A 165 -1.70 8.61 -12.16
CA LEU A 165 -2.85 8.47 -11.27
C LEU A 165 -2.54 8.98 -9.86
N TRP A 166 -1.32 8.76 -9.38
CA TRP A 166 -0.87 9.30 -8.09
C TRP A 166 -0.83 10.82 -8.12
N ASN A 167 -0.23 11.42 -9.15
CA ASN A 167 -0.14 12.88 -9.30
C ASN A 167 -1.54 13.51 -9.30
N ALA A 168 -2.50 12.95 -10.06
CA ALA A 168 -3.89 13.40 -10.05
C ALA A 168 -4.54 13.31 -8.67
N LEU A 169 -4.26 12.25 -7.91
CA LEU A 169 -4.79 12.09 -6.55
C LEU A 169 -4.19 13.11 -5.59
N VAL A 170 -2.88 13.35 -5.68
CA VAL A 170 -2.15 14.30 -4.81
C VAL A 170 -2.69 15.73 -4.95
N GLU A 171 -3.20 16.12 -6.12
CA GLU A 171 -3.87 17.42 -6.27
C GLU A 171 -5.22 17.54 -5.56
N CYS A 172 -5.83 16.39 -5.24
CA CYS A 172 -7.08 16.33 -4.48
C CYS A 172 -6.83 16.25 -2.96
N LEU A 173 -5.57 16.05 -2.54
CA LEU A 173 -5.14 15.99 -1.14
C LEU A 173 -4.82 17.40 -0.62
#